data_AF-A0A6N8GHA7-F1
#
_entry.id   AF-A0A6N8GHA7-F1
#
_cell.length_a   1.000
_cell.length_b   1.000
_cell.length_c   1.000
_cell.angle_alpha   90.00
_cell.angle_beta   90.00
_cell.angle_gamma   90.00
#
_symmetry.space_group_name_H-M   'P 1'
#
loop_
_entity.id
_entity.type
_entity.pdbx_description
1 polymer ?
#
loop_
_entity_poly.entity_id
_entity_poly.type
_entity_poly.pdbx_seq_one_letter_code
_entity_poly.pdbx_strand_id
1 'polypeptide(L)'
;MTAETAPDRPVLRVGTRGSQLALTQTGTAARAVAAAGGLEPELVTIRTEGDVLTGPLSQMGGTGVFATALRAALLAGSVDLAVHSLKDLPTAPVPGLEVAAVPEREDPRDALCARDGLTLAQLPAGAKVGTGSPRRAAQVRAARPDLEIVDIRGNVGTRLARVAPGDLDAVVLAASGLHRLGRQDAITELIDPSVMLPAPGQGALALECRTEDAAGDAPLAVGLAAVDHLETRLAVTAERALLTRLEAGCAAPVGTYGRLRGGELVLDVVVADPDGSRVMRRGGSTAERTVDAARELGTRLADELLADGAGRLARLTL
;
A
#
# COMPACT_ATOMS: atom_id res chain seq x y z
N MET A 1 -43.76 -26.05 8.04
CA MET A 1 -42.45 -25.39 7.89
C MET A 1 -42.53 -24.45 6.71
N THR A 2 -42.97 -23.21 6.96
CA THR A 2 -42.85 -22.13 5.99
C THR A 2 -41.38 -21.76 5.92
N ALA A 3 -40.77 -21.88 4.73
CA ALA A 3 -39.44 -21.35 4.49
C ALA A 3 -39.52 -19.84 4.70
N GLU A 4 -38.87 -19.36 5.75
CA GLU A 4 -38.73 -17.94 6.03
C GLU A 4 -37.82 -17.36 4.94
N THR A 5 -38.39 -16.62 4.00
CA THR A 5 -37.65 -15.89 2.98
C THR A 5 -36.74 -14.91 3.71
N ALA A 6 -35.43 -15.04 3.54
CA ALA A 6 -34.47 -14.09 4.11
C ALA A 6 -34.88 -12.66 3.68
N PRO A 7 -34.82 -11.67 4.59
CA PRO A 7 -35.17 -10.30 4.24
C PRO A 7 -34.32 -9.81 3.08
N ASP A 8 -34.92 -9.05 2.16
CA ASP A 8 -34.23 -8.45 1.03
C ASP A 8 -33.18 -7.46 1.54
N ARG A 9 -31.90 -7.80 1.40
CA ARG A 9 -30.79 -6.98 1.91
C ARG A 9 -30.43 -5.93 0.85
N PRO A 10 -30.23 -4.66 1.24
CA PRO A 10 -29.79 -3.65 0.29
C PRO A 10 -28.44 -4.05 -0.31
N VAL A 11 -28.29 -3.84 -1.62
CA VAL A 11 -27.06 -4.16 -2.34
C VAL A 11 -25.99 -3.08 -2.07
N LEU A 12 -24.78 -3.53 -1.78
CA LEU A 12 -23.58 -2.71 -1.67
C LEU A 12 -22.72 -2.89 -2.93
N ARG A 13 -22.71 -1.90 -3.84
CA ARG A 13 -21.90 -1.97 -5.06
C ARG A 13 -20.47 -1.55 -4.76
N VAL A 14 -19.52 -2.48 -4.87
CA VAL A 14 -18.12 -2.24 -4.55
C VAL A 14 -17.26 -2.23 -5.81
N GLY A 15 -16.71 -1.07 -6.14
CA GLY A 15 -15.81 -0.86 -7.26
C GLY A 15 -14.46 -1.54 -7.03
N THR A 16 -13.98 -2.25 -8.05
CA THR A 16 -12.69 -2.94 -8.04
C THR A 16 -11.99 -2.90 -9.39
N ARG A 17 -10.66 -2.98 -9.38
CA ARG A 17 -9.89 -3.31 -10.58
C ARG A 17 -10.03 -4.79 -10.93
N GLY A 18 -9.74 -5.13 -12.18
CA GLY A 18 -9.88 -6.50 -12.71
C GLY A 18 -8.73 -7.47 -12.38
N SER A 19 -7.65 -7.01 -11.75
CA SER A 19 -6.55 -7.91 -11.36
C SER A 19 -6.99 -8.88 -10.27
N GLN A 20 -6.45 -10.11 -10.25
CA GLN A 20 -6.79 -11.11 -9.23
C GLN A 20 -6.57 -10.59 -7.80
N LEU A 21 -5.46 -9.88 -7.56
CA LEU A 21 -5.18 -9.30 -6.24
C LEU A 21 -6.24 -8.27 -5.83
N ALA A 22 -6.64 -7.39 -6.77
CA ALA A 22 -7.68 -6.40 -6.50
C ALA A 22 -9.03 -7.06 -6.22
N LEU A 23 -9.44 -8.05 -7.02
CA LEU A 23 -10.66 -8.82 -6.79
C LEU A 23 -10.66 -9.51 -5.42
N THR A 24 -9.53 -10.10 -5.01
CA THR A 24 -9.39 -10.74 -3.69
C THR A 24 -9.47 -9.73 -2.54
N GLN A 25 -8.78 -8.58 -2.67
CA GLN A 25 -8.82 -7.50 -1.69
C GLN A 25 -10.23 -6.95 -1.53
N THR A 26 -10.86 -6.58 -2.65
CA THR A 26 -12.21 -6.02 -2.67
C THR A 26 -13.22 -7.02 -2.14
N GLY A 27 -13.20 -8.27 -2.60
CA GLY A 27 -14.15 -9.29 -2.13
C GLY A 27 -14.04 -9.55 -0.63
N THR A 28 -12.84 -9.52 -0.06
CA THR A 28 -12.63 -9.70 1.38
C THR A 28 -13.17 -8.51 2.18
N ALA A 29 -12.81 -7.29 1.80
CA ALA A 29 -13.28 -6.08 2.47
C ALA A 29 -14.80 -5.89 2.32
N ALA A 30 -15.33 -6.10 1.11
CA ALA A 30 -16.76 -5.98 0.82
C ALA A 30 -17.60 -6.93 1.68
N ARG A 31 -17.19 -8.20 1.81
CA ARG A 31 -17.89 -9.15 2.69
C ARG A 31 -17.87 -8.72 4.16
N ALA A 32 -16.76 -8.20 4.66
CA ALA A 32 -16.65 -7.74 6.04
C ALA A 32 -17.57 -6.55 6.32
N VAL A 33 -17.53 -5.52 5.47
CA VAL A 33 -18.41 -4.34 5.55
C VAL A 33 -19.88 -4.78 5.44
N ALA A 34 -20.19 -5.61 4.46
CA ALA A 34 -21.56 -6.02 4.17
C ALA A 34 -22.15 -6.91 5.29
N ALA A 35 -21.34 -7.77 5.90
CA ALA A 35 -21.75 -8.57 7.06
C ALA A 35 -22.09 -7.67 8.27
N ALA A 36 -21.25 -6.69 8.58
CA ALA A 36 -21.48 -5.78 9.70
C ALA A 36 -22.63 -4.79 9.46
N GLY A 37 -22.81 -4.34 8.22
CA GLY A 37 -23.87 -3.41 7.83
C GLY A 37 -25.21 -4.05 7.47
N GLY A 38 -25.29 -5.39 7.40
CA GLY A 38 -26.52 -6.07 6.95
C GLY A 38 -26.80 -5.93 5.43
N LEU A 39 -25.77 -5.70 4.62
CA LEU A 39 -25.85 -5.49 3.16
C LEU A 39 -25.47 -6.74 2.35
N GLU A 40 -25.83 -6.78 1.06
CA GLU A 40 -25.35 -7.82 0.14
C GLU A 40 -24.28 -7.25 -0.82
N PRO A 41 -23.03 -7.75 -0.83
CA PRO A 41 -21.96 -7.16 -1.62
C PRO A 41 -22.03 -7.59 -3.10
N GLU A 42 -22.01 -6.61 -4.01
CA GLU A 42 -21.86 -6.82 -5.45
C GLU A 42 -20.56 -6.19 -5.93
N LEU A 43 -19.67 -6.97 -6.56
CA LEU A 43 -18.40 -6.44 -7.09
C LEU A 43 -18.59 -5.88 -8.50
N VAL A 44 -18.28 -4.59 -8.67
CA VAL A 44 -18.33 -3.89 -9.96
C VAL A 44 -16.91 -3.70 -10.48
N THR A 45 -16.53 -4.45 -11.51
CA THR A 45 -15.19 -4.35 -12.11
C THR A 45 -15.10 -3.12 -13.00
N ILE A 46 -14.17 -2.22 -12.70
CA ILE A 46 -13.91 -0.98 -13.43
C ILE A 46 -12.54 -1.09 -14.12
N ARG A 47 -12.51 -0.83 -15.43
CA ARG A 47 -11.27 -0.79 -16.21
C ARG A 47 -10.54 0.53 -15.93
N THR A 48 -9.25 0.45 -15.63
CA THR A 48 -8.39 1.63 -15.38
C THR A 48 -7.34 1.77 -16.47
N GLU A 49 -6.91 3.00 -16.77
CA GLU A 49 -5.83 3.25 -17.75
C GLU A 49 -4.52 2.57 -17.36
N GLY A 50 -4.26 2.44 -16.05
CA GLY A 50 -3.06 1.79 -15.51
C GLY A 50 -3.03 0.28 -15.76
N ASP A 51 -4.16 -0.33 -16.13
CA ASP A 51 -4.22 -1.73 -16.58
C ASP A 51 -3.81 -1.89 -18.05
N VAL A 52 -3.78 -0.79 -18.83
CA VAL A 52 -3.51 -0.77 -20.27
C VAL A 52 -2.09 -0.27 -20.59
N LEU A 53 -1.55 0.66 -19.78
CA LEU A 53 -0.25 1.30 -20.03
C LEU A 53 0.95 0.36 -19.78
N THR A 54 1.82 0.24 -20.80
CA THR A 54 3.11 -0.48 -20.75
C THR A 54 4.27 0.52 -20.63
N GLY A 55 5.19 0.30 -19.68
CA GLY A 55 6.34 1.19 -19.42
C GLY A 55 6.79 1.28 -17.94
N PRO A 56 7.93 1.92 -17.61
CA PRO A 56 8.43 2.10 -16.24
C PRO A 56 7.49 2.95 -15.36
N LEU A 57 7.42 2.63 -14.05
CA LEU A 57 6.62 3.40 -13.06
C LEU A 57 7.00 4.87 -12.98
N SER A 58 8.30 5.16 -13.13
CA SER A 58 8.84 6.51 -13.14
C SER A 58 8.40 7.35 -14.34
N GLN A 59 7.93 6.72 -15.42
CA GLN A 59 7.58 7.38 -16.68
C GLN A 59 6.07 7.56 -16.88
N MET A 60 5.21 6.83 -16.17
CA MET A 60 3.75 7.02 -16.23
C MET A 60 3.29 8.18 -15.35
N GLY A 61 3.88 9.36 -15.54
CA GLY A 61 3.59 10.57 -14.78
C GLY A 61 2.09 10.71 -14.48
N GLY A 62 1.75 10.76 -13.19
CA GLY A 62 0.38 10.89 -12.72
C GLY A 62 0.10 10.06 -11.47
N THR A 63 0.19 10.70 -10.30
CA THR A 63 -0.43 10.23 -9.06
C THR A 63 -1.88 9.82 -9.32
N GLY A 64 -2.18 8.51 -9.24
CA GLY A 64 -3.57 8.03 -9.17
C GLY A 64 -4.13 7.31 -10.38
N VAL A 65 -3.35 6.90 -11.39
CA VAL A 65 -3.87 6.16 -12.57
C VAL A 65 -4.75 4.95 -12.18
N PHE A 66 -4.46 4.31 -11.05
CA PHE A 66 -5.25 3.19 -10.52
C PHE A 66 -6.47 3.59 -9.68
N ALA A 67 -6.53 4.82 -9.18
CA ALA A 67 -7.60 5.33 -8.33
C ALA A 67 -8.62 6.20 -9.11
N THR A 68 -8.20 6.90 -10.17
CA THR A 68 -9.01 7.88 -10.90
C THR A 68 -10.34 7.30 -11.39
N ALA A 69 -10.34 6.15 -12.05
CA ALA A 69 -11.57 5.56 -12.58
C ALA A 69 -12.53 5.08 -11.47
N LEU A 70 -11.99 4.57 -10.36
CA LEU A 70 -12.78 4.16 -9.19
C LEU A 70 -13.42 5.38 -8.51
N ARG A 71 -12.66 6.47 -8.36
CA ARG A 71 -13.14 7.75 -7.82
C ARG A 71 -14.22 8.38 -8.69
N ALA A 72 -14.05 8.33 -10.02
CA ALA A 72 -15.07 8.79 -10.94
C ALA A 72 -16.38 7.99 -10.80
N ALA A 73 -16.28 6.66 -10.60
CA ALA A 73 -17.45 5.81 -10.37
C ALA A 73 -18.15 6.13 -9.03
N LEU A 74 -17.39 6.38 -7.96
CA LEU A 74 -17.94 6.81 -6.66
C LEU A 74 -18.71 8.13 -6.78
N LEU A 75 -18.10 9.15 -7.42
CA LEU A 75 -18.70 10.46 -7.63
C LEU A 75 -19.93 10.40 -8.54
N ALA A 76 -19.94 9.49 -9.51
CA ALA A 76 -21.09 9.27 -10.40
C ALA A 76 -22.20 8.42 -9.75
N GLY A 77 -22.00 7.89 -8.54
CA GLY A 77 -22.98 7.04 -7.86
C GLY A 77 -23.17 5.65 -8.49
N SER A 78 -22.27 5.23 -9.39
CA SER A 78 -22.34 3.90 -10.02
C SER A 78 -21.80 2.78 -9.13
N VAL A 79 -20.98 3.13 -8.13
CA VAL A 79 -20.59 2.27 -7.01
C VAL A 79 -20.72 3.05 -5.70
N ASP A 80 -20.85 2.33 -4.59
CA ASP A 80 -21.05 2.90 -3.25
C ASP A 80 -19.75 2.93 -2.45
N LEU A 81 -18.86 1.98 -2.74
CA LEU A 81 -17.57 1.81 -2.06
C LEU A 81 -16.49 1.45 -3.08
N ALA A 82 -15.27 1.92 -2.88
CA ALA A 82 -14.08 1.46 -3.60
C ALA A 82 -13.02 0.94 -2.62
N VAL A 83 -12.34 -0.14 -3.01
CA VAL A 83 -11.28 -0.75 -2.20
C VAL A 83 -9.94 -0.57 -2.89
N HIS A 84 -8.98 0.00 -2.16
CA HIS A 84 -7.65 0.31 -2.66
C HIS A 84 -6.58 -0.36 -1.81
N SER A 85 -5.47 -0.77 -2.45
CA SER A 85 -4.21 -0.90 -1.71
C SER A 85 -3.76 0.49 -1.29
N LEU A 86 -3.61 0.76 0.01
CA LEU A 86 -3.43 2.14 0.49
C LEU A 86 -2.16 2.79 -0.07
N LYS A 87 -1.08 2.01 -0.25
CA LYS A 87 0.18 2.49 -0.85
C LYS A 87 0.06 3.01 -2.28
N ASP A 88 -1.01 2.64 -3.00
CA ASP A 88 -1.25 3.07 -4.37
C ASP A 88 -2.24 4.25 -4.43
N LEU A 89 -2.83 4.64 -3.29
CA LEU A 89 -3.80 5.73 -3.20
C LEU A 89 -3.09 7.09 -3.03
N PRO A 90 -3.31 8.06 -3.94
CA PRO A 90 -2.76 9.41 -3.79
C PRO A 90 -3.09 10.04 -2.44
N THR A 91 -2.18 10.89 -1.96
CA THR A 91 -2.37 11.60 -0.69
C THR A 91 -3.27 12.83 -0.80
N ALA A 92 -3.37 13.42 -2.01
CA ALA A 92 -4.23 14.55 -2.26
C ALA A 92 -5.71 14.20 -1.98
N PRO A 93 -6.43 15.05 -1.22
CA PRO A 93 -7.86 14.86 -0.98
C PRO A 93 -8.64 15.04 -2.30
N VAL A 94 -9.82 14.41 -2.37
CA VAL A 94 -10.75 14.59 -3.48
C VAL A 94 -12.08 15.07 -2.90
N PRO A 95 -12.53 16.28 -3.24
CA PRO A 95 -13.80 16.79 -2.74
C PRO A 95 -14.96 15.81 -3.00
N GLY A 96 -15.77 15.57 -1.98
CA GLY A 96 -16.90 14.64 -2.03
C GLY A 96 -16.54 13.17 -1.77
N LEU A 97 -15.26 12.82 -1.62
CA LEU A 97 -14.81 11.47 -1.27
C LEU A 97 -14.02 11.44 0.03
N GLU A 98 -14.09 10.32 0.73
CA GLU A 98 -13.38 10.09 1.98
C GLU A 98 -12.90 8.64 2.10
N VAL A 99 -11.70 8.44 2.67
CA VAL A 99 -11.26 7.12 3.15
C VAL A 99 -11.96 6.85 4.49
N ALA A 100 -13.17 6.33 4.41
CA ALA A 100 -14.05 6.13 5.55
C ALA A 100 -13.57 5.01 6.48
N ALA A 101 -12.94 3.95 5.95
CA ALA A 101 -12.40 2.87 6.77
C ALA A 101 -11.00 2.41 6.34
N VAL A 102 -10.20 1.99 7.32
CA VAL A 102 -8.91 1.35 7.14
C VAL A 102 -8.91 0.05 7.95
N PRO A 103 -9.16 -1.10 7.29
CA PRO A 103 -9.13 -2.40 7.95
C PRO A 103 -7.77 -2.75 8.55
N GLU A 104 -7.76 -3.78 9.40
CA GLU A 104 -6.54 -4.30 10.01
C GLU A 104 -5.44 -4.55 8.96
N ARG A 105 -4.24 -4.04 9.27
CA ARG A 105 -3.08 -4.11 8.38
C ARG A 105 -2.57 -5.53 8.28
N GLU A 106 -2.45 -6.02 7.05
CA GLU A 106 -1.68 -7.23 6.79
C GLU A 106 -0.16 -6.94 6.87
N ASP A 107 0.68 -7.97 6.94
CA ASP A 107 2.13 -7.89 6.98
C ASP A 107 2.70 -6.83 6.01
N PRO A 108 3.26 -5.74 6.56
CA PRO A 108 3.74 -4.63 5.77
C PRO A 108 5.10 -4.91 5.14
N ARG A 109 5.81 -5.98 5.52
CA ARG A 109 7.17 -6.26 5.05
C ARG A 109 7.22 -6.50 3.54
N ASP A 110 8.40 -6.23 2.99
CA ASP A 110 8.75 -6.73 1.68
C ASP A 110 9.26 -8.16 1.80
N ALA A 111 8.89 -8.99 0.84
CA ALA A 111 9.28 -10.39 0.73
C ALA A 111 10.27 -10.55 -0.42
N LEU A 112 11.37 -11.24 -0.17
CA LEU A 112 12.21 -11.81 -1.22
C LEU A 112 11.58 -13.12 -1.68
N CYS A 113 11.48 -13.29 -2.99
CA CYS A 113 11.18 -14.55 -3.63
C CYS A 113 12.39 -14.91 -4.49
N ALA A 114 13.31 -15.69 -3.94
CA ALA A 114 14.54 -16.09 -4.62
C ALA A 114 14.49 -17.53 -5.11
N ARG A 115 15.35 -17.84 -6.10
CA ARG A 115 15.65 -19.24 -6.43
C ARG A 115 16.34 -19.93 -5.25
N ASP A 116 16.27 -21.26 -5.26
CA ASP A 116 17.02 -22.14 -4.36
C ASP A 116 16.80 -21.85 -2.86
N GLY A 117 15.71 -21.15 -2.49
CA GLY A 117 15.41 -20.78 -1.10
C GLY A 117 16.34 -19.73 -0.49
N LEU A 118 17.08 -18.97 -1.31
CA LEU A 118 18.09 -18.03 -0.82
C LEU A 118 17.47 -16.80 -0.13
N THR A 119 18.17 -16.32 0.90
CA THR A 119 17.94 -14.99 1.49
C THR A 119 18.70 -13.91 0.72
N LEU A 120 18.38 -12.64 0.97
CA LEU A 120 19.01 -11.47 0.36
C LEU A 120 20.51 -11.45 0.63
N ALA A 121 20.93 -11.88 1.82
CA ALA A 121 22.35 -11.98 2.21
C ALA A 121 23.07 -13.14 1.52
N GLN A 122 22.36 -14.19 1.13
CA GLN A 122 22.93 -15.40 0.52
C GLN A 122 22.99 -15.35 -1.01
N LEU A 123 22.31 -14.38 -1.65
CA LEU A 123 22.40 -14.21 -3.10
C LEU A 123 23.87 -14.03 -3.55
N PRO A 124 24.33 -14.74 -4.61
CA PRO A 124 25.68 -14.58 -5.14
C PRO A 124 25.98 -13.14 -5.58
N ALA A 125 27.26 -12.78 -5.61
CA ALA A 125 27.68 -11.50 -6.16
C ALA A 125 27.25 -11.38 -7.63
N GLY A 126 26.72 -10.21 -8.01
CA GLY A 126 26.19 -9.96 -9.35
C GLY A 126 24.82 -10.61 -9.63
N ALA A 127 24.16 -11.21 -8.63
CA ALA A 127 22.82 -11.78 -8.83
C ALA A 127 21.79 -10.70 -9.22
N LYS A 128 20.85 -11.07 -10.08
CA LYS A 128 19.81 -10.22 -10.65
C LYS A 128 18.56 -10.21 -9.78
N VAL A 129 18.24 -9.06 -9.20
CA VAL A 129 17.07 -8.84 -8.35
C VAL A 129 16.05 -7.94 -9.05
N GLY A 130 14.88 -8.48 -9.32
CA GLY A 130 13.80 -7.76 -9.99
C GLY A 130 12.93 -6.93 -9.05
N THR A 131 12.84 -5.63 -9.31
CA THR A 131 11.86 -4.74 -8.68
C THR A 131 11.62 -3.48 -9.51
N GLY A 132 10.36 -3.10 -9.69
CA GLY A 132 9.98 -1.82 -10.29
C GLY A 132 9.73 -0.68 -9.30
N SER A 133 10.09 -0.88 -8.02
CA SER A 133 9.96 0.15 -6.97
C SER A 133 11.31 0.83 -6.74
N PRO A 134 11.41 2.16 -6.95
CA PRO A 134 12.61 2.93 -6.63
C PRO A 134 13.04 2.80 -5.16
N ARG A 135 12.07 2.81 -4.23
CA ARG A 135 12.29 2.55 -2.79
C ARG A 135 12.98 1.22 -2.54
N ARG A 136 12.52 0.13 -3.14
CA ARG A 136 13.13 -1.20 -2.97
C ARG A 136 14.51 -1.22 -3.61
N ALA A 137 14.64 -0.72 -4.85
CA ALA A 137 15.90 -0.69 -5.57
C ALA A 137 17.00 0.02 -4.78
N ALA A 138 16.72 1.22 -4.27
CA ALA A 138 17.67 2.00 -3.46
C ALA A 138 18.08 1.27 -2.18
N GLN A 139 17.13 0.67 -1.45
CA GLN A 139 17.45 -0.05 -0.21
C GLN A 139 18.18 -1.39 -0.45
N VAL A 140 17.89 -2.10 -1.54
CA VAL A 140 18.69 -3.28 -1.92
C VAL A 140 20.11 -2.86 -2.26
N ARG A 141 20.31 -1.81 -3.07
CA ARG A 141 21.66 -1.30 -3.41
C ARG A 141 22.44 -0.86 -2.18
N ALA A 142 21.77 -0.22 -1.21
CA ALA A 142 22.40 0.17 0.04
C ALA A 142 22.85 -1.04 0.89
N ALA A 143 22.07 -2.13 0.91
CA ALA A 143 22.39 -3.32 1.68
C ALA A 143 23.37 -4.28 0.97
N ARG A 144 23.28 -4.34 -0.36
CA ARG A 144 24.01 -5.27 -1.24
C ARG A 144 24.38 -4.56 -2.55
N PRO A 145 25.41 -3.69 -2.53
CA PRO A 145 25.81 -2.87 -3.68
C PRO A 145 26.34 -3.70 -4.86
N ASP A 146 26.64 -4.98 -4.64
CA ASP A 146 27.12 -5.95 -5.62
C ASP A 146 25.99 -6.61 -6.45
N LEU A 147 24.71 -6.41 -6.10
CA LEU A 147 23.58 -7.00 -6.82
C LEU A 147 23.14 -6.15 -8.02
N GLU A 148 22.72 -6.81 -9.09
CA GLU A 148 22.17 -6.17 -10.28
C GLU A 148 20.65 -5.97 -10.09
N ILE A 149 20.19 -4.72 -10.04
CA ILE A 149 18.76 -4.43 -9.96
C ILE A 149 18.17 -4.33 -11.37
N VAL A 150 17.18 -5.19 -11.64
CA VAL A 150 16.45 -5.22 -12.91
C VAL A 150 15.06 -4.63 -12.72
N ASP A 151 14.70 -3.62 -13.53
CA ASP A 151 13.34 -3.06 -13.51
C ASP A 151 12.33 -4.08 -14.07
N ILE A 152 11.25 -4.32 -13.34
CA ILE A 152 10.22 -5.30 -13.71
C ILE A 152 8.82 -4.75 -13.50
N ARG A 153 7.89 -5.18 -14.36
CA ARG A 153 6.47 -4.80 -14.35
C ARG A 153 5.58 -6.04 -14.43
N GLY A 154 4.26 -5.82 -14.43
CA GLY A 154 3.25 -6.88 -14.45
C GLY A 154 2.69 -7.23 -13.06
N ASN A 155 1.80 -8.21 -13.02
CA ASN A 155 1.15 -8.67 -11.80
C ASN A 155 2.06 -9.60 -10.98
N VAL A 156 1.64 -9.95 -9.77
CA VAL A 156 2.42 -10.83 -8.86
C VAL A 156 2.84 -12.13 -9.55
N GLY A 157 1.91 -12.83 -10.20
CA GLY A 157 2.20 -14.10 -10.88
C GLY A 157 3.24 -13.96 -12.00
N THR A 158 3.13 -12.93 -12.85
CA THR A 158 4.09 -12.71 -13.95
C THR A 158 5.47 -12.33 -13.42
N ARG A 159 5.56 -11.63 -12.29
CA ARG A 159 6.85 -11.30 -11.66
C ARG A 159 7.50 -12.52 -11.01
N LEU A 160 6.73 -13.35 -10.31
CA LEU A 160 7.24 -14.60 -9.74
C LEU A 160 7.78 -15.54 -10.82
N ALA A 161 7.12 -15.61 -11.97
CA ALA A 161 7.55 -16.45 -13.09
C ALA A 161 8.92 -16.04 -13.68
N ARG A 162 9.40 -14.81 -13.42
CA ARG A 162 10.71 -14.34 -13.86
C ARG A 162 11.86 -14.85 -12.99
N VAL A 163 11.57 -15.41 -11.81
CA VAL A 163 12.58 -16.11 -10.99
C VAL A 163 12.84 -17.46 -11.64
N ALA A 164 13.73 -17.46 -12.63
CA ALA A 164 14.00 -18.59 -13.49
C ALA A 164 15.44 -18.53 -14.03
N PRO A 165 16.06 -19.67 -14.37
CA PRO A 165 17.41 -19.70 -14.94
C PRO A 165 17.52 -18.79 -16.17
N GLY A 166 18.50 -17.87 -16.14
CA GLY A 166 18.78 -16.95 -17.25
C GLY A 166 17.95 -15.66 -17.26
N ASP A 167 16.96 -15.47 -16.39
CA ASP A 167 16.21 -14.21 -16.23
C ASP A 167 16.58 -13.50 -14.92
N LEU A 168 15.96 -13.87 -13.80
CA LEU A 168 16.22 -13.29 -12.47
C LEU A 168 16.56 -14.35 -11.43
N ASP A 169 17.45 -13.99 -10.51
CA ASP A 169 17.76 -14.79 -9.33
C ASP A 169 16.74 -14.60 -8.20
N ALA A 170 16.15 -13.40 -8.11
CA ALA A 170 15.09 -13.10 -7.16
C ALA A 170 14.19 -11.96 -7.61
N VAL A 171 13.02 -11.84 -6.98
CA VAL A 171 12.18 -10.63 -7.04
C VAL A 171 11.81 -10.16 -5.64
N VAL A 172 11.58 -8.86 -5.48
CA VAL A 172 11.08 -8.28 -4.23
C VAL A 172 9.62 -7.86 -4.39
N LEU A 173 8.74 -8.46 -3.59
CA LEU A 173 7.29 -8.24 -3.60
C LEU A 173 6.79 -7.82 -2.21
N ALA A 174 5.51 -7.43 -2.10
CA ALA A 174 4.93 -7.15 -0.77
C ALA A 174 4.41 -8.47 -0.18
N ALA A 175 4.75 -8.78 1.06
CA ALA A 175 4.30 -10.00 1.75
C ALA A 175 2.77 -10.11 1.74
N SER A 176 2.09 -9.02 2.13
CA SER A 176 0.63 -8.91 2.07
C SER A 176 -0.01 -9.21 0.71
N GLY A 177 0.68 -8.93 -0.40
CA GLY A 177 0.18 -9.27 -1.74
C GLY A 177 0.26 -10.77 -2.04
N LEU A 178 1.32 -11.43 -1.55
CA LEU A 178 1.51 -12.88 -1.68
C LEU A 178 0.54 -13.65 -0.78
N HIS A 179 0.40 -13.24 0.48
CA HIS A 179 -0.53 -13.85 1.44
C HIS A 179 -1.98 -13.82 0.93
N ARG A 180 -2.44 -12.66 0.44
CA ARG A 180 -3.79 -12.51 -0.13
C ARG A 180 -4.03 -13.40 -1.35
N LEU A 181 -2.99 -13.70 -2.12
CA LEU A 181 -3.10 -14.56 -3.30
C LEU A 181 -2.87 -16.05 -2.98
N GLY A 182 -2.62 -16.41 -1.72
CA GLY A 182 -2.24 -17.78 -1.34
C GLY A 182 -0.90 -18.21 -1.92
N ARG A 183 0.04 -17.27 -2.10
CA ARG A 183 1.37 -17.47 -2.70
C ARG A 183 2.53 -17.28 -1.71
N GLN A 184 2.27 -17.50 -0.42
CA GLN A 184 3.27 -17.43 0.64
C GLN A 184 4.39 -18.48 0.49
N ASP A 185 4.14 -19.56 -0.25
CA ASP A 185 5.12 -20.59 -0.59
C ASP A 185 6.30 -20.06 -1.40
N ALA A 186 6.10 -18.95 -2.13
CA ALA A 186 7.16 -18.30 -2.89
C ALA A 186 8.07 -17.41 -2.04
N ILE A 187 7.76 -17.17 -0.77
CA ILE A 187 8.55 -16.30 0.11
C ILE A 187 9.77 -17.07 0.61
N THR A 188 10.96 -16.63 0.23
CA THR A 188 12.22 -17.17 0.78
C THR A 188 12.69 -16.39 1.99
N GLU A 189 12.36 -15.10 2.06
CA GLU A 189 12.66 -14.25 3.20
C GLU A 189 11.63 -13.13 3.36
N LEU A 190 11.19 -12.89 4.60
CA LEU A 190 10.51 -11.66 4.98
C LEU A 190 11.57 -10.67 5.44
N ILE A 191 11.87 -9.68 4.61
CA ILE A 191 12.99 -8.76 4.83
C ILE A 191 12.68 -7.88 6.04
N ASP A 192 13.60 -7.85 7.00
CA ASP A 192 13.45 -7.06 8.22
C ASP A 192 13.35 -5.56 7.90
N PRO A 193 12.45 -4.79 8.56
CA PRO A 193 12.35 -3.34 8.35
C PRO A 193 13.64 -2.54 8.62
N SER A 194 14.56 -3.07 9.42
CA SER A 194 15.90 -2.50 9.59
C SER A 194 16.75 -2.56 8.31
N VAL A 195 16.50 -3.54 7.44
CA VAL A 195 17.12 -3.67 6.11
C VAL A 195 16.29 -2.93 5.07
N MET A 196 14.99 -3.22 4.99
CA MET A 196 14.09 -2.63 3.99
C MET A 196 12.81 -2.10 4.62
N LEU A 197 12.76 -0.78 4.81
CA LEU A 197 11.57 -0.12 5.32
C LEU A 197 10.48 -0.11 4.22
N PRO A 198 9.24 -0.51 4.54
CA PRO A 198 8.16 -0.69 3.56
C PRO A 198 7.69 0.63 2.93
N ALA A 199 6.85 0.52 1.90
CA ALA A 199 6.18 1.69 1.34
C ALA A 199 5.12 2.23 2.33
N PRO A 200 4.89 3.55 2.39
CA PRO A 200 3.77 4.12 3.14
C PRO A 200 2.45 3.40 2.79
N GLY A 201 1.72 2.95 3.80
CA GLY A 201 0.46 2.21 3.66
C GLY A 201 0.58 0.77 3.15
N GLN A 202 1.79 0.22 2.97
CA GLN A 202 1.93 -1.18 2.53
C GLN A 202 1.27 -2.14 3.52
N GLY A 203 0.50 -3.11 3.02
CA GLY A 203 -0.28 -4.03 3.85
C GLY A 203 -1.69 -3.53 4.18
N ALA A 204 -1.91 -2.22 4.29
CA ALA A 204 -3.23 -1.64 4.56
C ALA A 204 -4.10 -1.57 3.29
N LEU A 205 -5.41 -1.68 3.48
CA LEU A 205 -6.42 -1.31 2.49
C LEU A 205 -7.04 0.03 2.87
N ALA A 206 -7.49 0.79 1.86
CA ALA A 206 -8.35 1.96 2.02
C ALA A 206 -9.73 1.65 1.46
N LEU A 207 -10.76 1.90 2.25
CA LEU A 207 -12.16 1.83 1.85
C LEU A 207 -12.64 3.27 1.64
N GLU A 208 -12.75 3.67 0.38
CA GLU A 208 -13.10 5.04 -0.04
C GLU A 208 -14.58 5.06 -0.48
N CYS A 209 -15.36 6.00 0.05
CA CYS A 209 -16.76 6.22 -0.32
C CYS A 209 -17.05 7.72 -0.49
N ARG A 210 -18.29 8.08 -0.81
CA ARG A 210 -18.72 9.47 -0.77
C ARG A 210 -18.76 9.96 0.68
N THR A 211 -18.40 11.23 0.90
CA THR A 211 -18.35 11.83 2.25
C THR A 211 -19.69 11.73 2.99
N GLU A 212 -20.81 11.89 2.28
CA GLU A 212 -22.15 11.78 2.85
C GLU A 212 -22.53 10.36 3.32
N ASP A 213 -21.86 9.33 2.79
CA ASP A 213 -22.09 7.92 3.13
C ASP A 213 -21.17 7.40 4.23
N ALA A 214 -20.16 8.19 4.63
CA ALA A 214 -19.07 7.75 5.50
C ALA A 214 -19.47 7.65 6.99
N ALA A 215 -20.54 8.33 7.40
CA ALA A 215 -20.92 8.46 8.81
C ALA A 215 -22.45 8.44 9.00
N GLY A 216 -22.88 8.18 10.24
CA GLY A 216 -24.29 8.07 10.63
C GLY A 216 -24.75 6.62 10.76
N ASP A 217 -26.08 6.42 10.76
CA ASP A 217 -26.71 5.12 11.07
C ASP A 217 -27.06 4.30 9.81
N ALA A 218 -26.68 4.78 8.62
CA ALA A 218 -26.89 4.05 7.38
C ALA A 218 -26.13 2.72 7.39
N PRO A 219 -26.67 1.64 6.79
CA PRO A 219 -26.02 0.33 6.72
C PRO A 219 -24.55 0.34 6.30
N LEU A 220 -24.19 1.17 5.30
CA LEU A 220 -22.81 1.30 4.83
C LEU A 220 -21.91 1.94 5.89
N ALA A 221 -22.33 3.05 6.50
CA ALA A 221 -21.58 3.73 7.56
C ALA A 221 -21.34 2.81 8.77
N VAL A 222 -22.36 2.04 9.18
CA VAL A 222 -22.24 1.02 10.24
C VAL A 222 -21.20 -0.04 9.87
N GLY A 223 -21.28 -0.57 8.64
CA GLY A 223 -20.32 -1.57 8.15
C GLY A 223 -18.88 -1.05 8.06
N LEU A 224 -18.70 0.20 7.64
CA LEU A 224 -17.40 0.87 7.57
C LEU A 224 -16.79 1.09 8.95
N ALA A 225 -17.57 1.61 9.90
CA ALA A 225 -17.13 1.82 11.27
C ALA A 225 -16.71 0.51 11.94
N ALA A 226 -17.43 -0.59 11.68
CA ALA A 226 -17.13 -1.90 12.26
C ALA A 226 -15.79 -2.51 11.78
N VAL A 227 -15.34 -2.16 10.57
CA VAL A 227 -14.07 -2.66 10.02
C VAL A 227 -12.94 -1.66 10.18
N ASP A 228 -13.18 -0.48 10.74
CA ASP A 228 -12.15 0.55 10.87
C ASP A 228 -11.20 0.25 12.04
N HIS A 229 -9.97 -0.10 11.72
CA HIS A 229 -8.99 -0.51 12.71
C HIS A 229 -8.14 0.67 13.15
N LEU A 230 -8.42 1.19 14.36
CA LEU A 230 -7.77 2.38 14.90
C LEU A 230 -6.24 2.33 14.84
N GLU A 231 -5.63 1.19 15.17
CA GLU A 231 -4.17 1.09 15.19
C GLU A 231 -3.56 1.23 13.80
N THR A 232 -4.22 0.65 12.80
CA THR A 232 -3.82 0.80 11.40
C THR A 232 -4.08 2.21 10.93
N ARG A 233 -5.24 2.81 11.27
CA ARG A 233 -5.58 4.20 10.92
C ARG A 233 -4.52 5.19 11.43
N LEU A 234 -4.13 5.09 12.70
CA LEU A 234 -3.11 5.97 13.27
C LEU A 234 -1.76 5.80 12.56
N ALA A 235 -1.31 4.55 12.38
CA ALA A 235 -0.07 4.24 11.68
C ALA A 235 -0.04 4.85 10.28
N VAL A 236 -1.06 4.57 9.46
CA VAL A 236 -1.05 5.02 8.06
C VAL A 236 -1.34 6.52 7.92
N THR A 237 -2.00 7.15 8.90
CA THR A 237 -2.16 8.60 8.95
C THR A 237 -0.79 9.28 9.07
N ALA A 238 0.06 8.82 10.00
CA ALA A 238 1.41 9.34 10.17
C ALA A 238 2.27 9.11 8.92
N GLU A 239 2.23 7.90 8.35
CA GLU A 239 2.95 7.56 7.12
C GLU A 239 2.54 8.43 5.93
N ARG A 240 1.23 8.69 5.76
CA ARG A 240 0.71 9.51 4.67
C ARG A 240 0.98 10.99 4.88
N ALA A 241 0.91 11.50 6.11
CA ALA A 241 1.27 12.88 6.43
C ALA A 241 2.73 13.17 6.10
N LEU A 242 3.63 12.24 6.45
CA LEU A 242 5.04 12.29 6.07
C LEU A 242 5.22 12.33 4.55
N LEU A 243 4.55 11.44 3.82
CA LEU A 243 4.67 11.37 2.36
C LEU A 243 4.17 12.66 1.68
N THR A 244 3.02 13.18 2.12
CA THR A 244 2.47 14.46 1.65
C THR A 244 3.46 15.59 1.87
N ARG A 245 4.04 15.69 3.08
CA ARG A 245 4.94 16.78 3.44
C ARG A 245 6.26 16.73 2.68
N LEU A 246 6.76 15.55 2.35
CA LEU A 246 7.96 15.38 1.52
C LEU A 246 7.71 15.69 0.04
N GLU A 247 6.45 15.90 -0.38
CA GLU A 247 6.05 16.00 -1.80
C GLU A 247 6.53 14.81 -2.63
N ALA A 248 6.70 13.68 -1.94
CA ALA A 248 7.23 12.47 -2.52
C ALA A 248 6.11 11.72 -3.25
N GLY A 249 6.15 11.73 -4.59
CA GLY A 249 5.33 10.83 -5.41
C GLY A 249 5.76 9.37 -5.26
N CYS A 250 4.98 8.43 -5.82
CA CYS A 250 5.28 6.99 -5.78
C CYS A 250 6.65 6.57 -6.38
N ALA A 251 7.30 7.49 -7.12
CA ALA A 251 8.62 7.29 -7.70
C ALA A 251 9.78 7.64 -6.75
N ALA A 252 9.51 8.29 -5.61
CA ALA A 252 10.55 8.67 -4.67
C ALA A 252 11.05 7.44 -3.87
N PRO A 253 12.37 7.31 -3.64
CA PRO A 253 12.97 6.25 -2.82
C PRO A 253 12.75 6.48 -1.30
N VAL A 254 11.49 6.60 -0.90
CA VAL A 254 11.05 6.84 0.48
C VAL A 254 10.33 5.62 1.01
N GLY A 255 10.71 5.17 2.21
CA GLY A 255 9.98 4.15 2.97
C GLY A 255 9.58 4.67 4.34
N THR A 256 8.51 4.15 4.91
CA THR A 256 8.07 4.50 6.26
C THR A 256 7.22 3.40 6.85
N TYR A 257 7.31 3.24 8.17
CA TYR A 257 6.56 2.23 8.91
C TYR A 257 6.10 2.73 10.27
N GLY A 258 4.80 3.00 10.36
CA GLY A 258 4.06 3.34 11.56
C GLY A 258 3.51 2.08 12.23
N ARG A 259 3.62 2.02 13.56
CA ARG A 259 3.02 0.94 14.38
C ARG A 259 2.83 1.40 15.81
N LEU A 260 1.84 0.83 16.50
CA LEU A 260 1.74 0.96 17.94
C LEU A 260 2.69 0.00 18.63
N ARG A 261 3.49 0.50 19.58
CA ARG A 261 4.41 -0.29 20.38
C ARG A 261 4.41 0.25 21.81
N GLY A 262 4.05 -0.59 22.77
CA GLY A 262 4.02 -0.18 24.18
C GLY A 262 3.05 0.96 24.48
N GLY A 263 1.96 1.08 23.69
CA GLY A 263 0.98 2.16 23.82
C GLY A 263 1.31 3.44 23.06
N GLU A 264 2.53 3.57 22.51
CA GLU A 264 2.93 4.72 21.70
C GLU A 264 2.84 4.41 20.21
N LEU A 265 2.45 5.41 19.41
CA LEU A 265 2.61 5.35 17.97
C LEU A 265 4.07 5.66 17.62
N VAL A 266 4.77 4.70 17.03
CA VAL A 266 6.15 4.84 16.55
C VAL A 266 6.14 4.91 15.04
N LEU A 267 6.88 5.87 14.47
CA LEU A 267 7.07 6.02 13.03
C LEU A 267 8.56 5.97 12.71
N ASP A 268 8.96 5.01 11.87
CA ASP A 268 10.29 4.97 11.26
C ASP A 268 10.18 5.48 9.82
N VAL A 269 11.22 6.15 9.33
CA VAL A 269 11.32 6.65 7.95
C VAL A 269 12.71 6.46 7.39
N VAL A 270 12.76 6.16 6.08
CA VAL A 270 13.98 6.11 5.28
C VAL A 270 13.82 6.95 4.02
N VAL A 271 14.84 7.74 3.70
CA VAL A 271 15.01 8.43 2.42
C VAL A 271 16.37 8.03 1.87
N ALA A 272 16.42 7.49 0.65
CA ALA A 272 17.66 7.00 0.05
C ALA A 272 17.99 7.73 -1.26
N ASP A 273 19.26 7.79 -1.63
CA ASP A 273 19.63 8.09 -3.01
C ASP A 273 19.11 6.96 -3.93
N PRO A 274 18.59 7.24 -5.13
CA PRO A 274 18.21 6.20 -6.09
C PRO A 274 19.28 5.12 -6.37
N ASP A 275 20.56 5.48 -6.29
CA ASP A 275 21.68 4.54 -6.46
C ASP A 275 22.04 3.76 -5.17
N GLY A 276 21.44 4.10 -4.03
CA GLY A 276 21.67 3.47 -2.74
C GLY A 276 22.95 3.90 -2.02
N SER A 277 23.74 4.82 -2.57
CA SER A 277 25.02 5.28 -2.00
C SER A 277 24.87 6.00 -0.66
N ARG A 278 23.70 6.60 -0.41
CA ARG A 278 23.39 7.36 0.80
C ARG A 278 21.98 7.06 1.26
N VAL A 279 21.81 6.90 2.57
CA VAL A 279 20.53 6.62 3.22
C VAL A 279 20.40 7.49 4.47
N MET A 280 19.28 8.19 4.59
CA MET A 280 18.87 8.88 5.82
C MET A 280 17.77 8.08 6.49
N ARG A 281 17.95 7.75 7.77
CA ARG A 281 16.91 7.15 8.62
C ARG A 281 16.57 8.10 9.77
N ARG A 282 15.28 8.22 10.08
CA ARG A 282 14.77 8.91 11.27
C ARG A 282 13.68 8.07 11.91
N GLY A 283 13.44 8.30 13.18
CA GLY A 283 12.38 7.67 13.93
C GLY A 283 11.86 8.62 14.99
N GLY A 284 10.58 8.48 15.33
CA GLY A 284 9.95 9.25 16.40
C GLY A 284 8.73 8.52 16.94
N SER A 285 8.25 8.96 18.09
CA SER A 285 7.01 8.46 18.66
C SER A 285 6.12 9.57 19.21
N THR A 286 4.87 9.22 19.48
CA THR A 286 3.93 10.00 20.29
C THR A 286 3.09 9.05 21.15
N ALA A 287 2.83 9.46 22.39
CA ALA A 287 1.91 8.75 23.29
C ALA A 287 0.43 9.07 22.99
N GLU A 288 0.17 10.16 22.25
CA GLU A 288 -1.18 10.56 21.90
C GLU A 288 -1.74 9.72 20.75
N ARG A 289 -2.82 8.98 21.01
CA ARG A 289 -3.45 8.05 20.07
C ARG A 289 -4.60 8.70 19.28
N THR A 290 -4.36 9.90 18.78
CA THR A 290 -5.33 10.66 17.96
C THR A 290 -4.85 10.78 16.52
N VAL A 291 -5.79 10.97 15.59
CA VAL A 291 -5.48 11.17 14.17
C VAL A 291 -4.63 12.43 13.96
N ASP A 292 -4.87 13.48 14.75
CA ASP A 292 -4.10 14.73 14.67
C ASP A 292 -2.67 14.55 15.15
N ALA A 293 -2.45 13.90 16.30
CA ALA A 293 -1.10 13.60 16.79
C ALA A 293 -0.32 12.68 15.84
N ALA A 294 -1.01 11.71 15.20
CA ALA A 294 -0.41 10.88 14.17
C ALA A 294 0.04 11.70 12.96
N ARG A 295 -0.82 12.63 12.49
CA ARG A 295 -0.49 13.55 11.38
C ARG A 295 0.70 14.42 11.72
N GLU A 296 0.70 15.03 12.91
CA GLU A 296 1.79 15.88 13.40
C GLU A 296 3.11 15.14 13.51
N LEU A 297 3.12 13.90 14.00
CA LEU A 297 4.32 13.05 14.04
C LEU A 297 4.91 12.86 12.63
N GLY A 298 4.06 12.55 11.65
CA GLY A 298 4.47 12.39 10.25
C GLY A 298 5.04 13.66 9.64
N THR A 299 4.35 14.79 9.81
CA THR A 299 4.78 16.10 9.30
C THR A 299 6.10 16.54 9.93
N ARG A 300 6.24 16.41 11.26
CA ARG A 300 7.46 16.79 11.97
C ARG A 300 8.68 16.00 11.49
N LEU A 301 8.57 14.68 11.36
CA LEU A 301 9.67 13.85 10.86
C LEU A 301 10.04 14.18 9.40
N ALA A 302 9.06 14.57 8.58
CA ALA A 302 9.33 15.06 7.23
C ALA A 302 10.07 16.41 7.24
N ASP A 303 9.70 17.35 8.11
CA ASP A 303 10.39 18.63 8.26
C ASP A 303 11.85 18.46 8.71
N GLU A 304 12.09 17.59 9.70
CA GLU A 304 13.44 17.24 10.15
C GLU A 304 14.29 16.67 8.99
N LEU A 305 13.73 15.73 8.22
CA LEU A 305 14.39 15.17 7.04
C LEU A 305 14.71 16.21 5.97
N LEU A 306 13.79 17.13 5.69
CA LEU A 306 13.98 18.19 4.69
C LEU A 306 15.06 19.18 5.13
N ALA A 307 15.09 19.55 6.40
CA ALA A 307 16.15 20.37 6.98
C ALA A 307 17.53 19.70 6.82
N ASP A 308 17.59 18.37 6.96
CA ASP A 308 18.80 17.57 6.76
C ASP A 308 19.13 17.28 5.28
N GLY A 309 18.33 17.81 4.34
CA GLY A 309 18.60 17.74 2.90
C GLY A 309 18.01 16.52 2.18
N ALA A 310 16.99 15.86 2.74
CA ALA A 310 16.29 14.74 2.11
C ALA A 310 15.75 15.07 0.70
N GLY A 311 15.31 16.30 0.46
CA GLY A 311 14.84 16.75 -0.85
C GLY A 311 15.88 16.58 -1.96
N ARG A 312 17.13 16.99 -1.68
CA ARG A 312 18.24 16.83 -2.62
C ARG A 312 18.63 15.36 -2.80
N LEU A 313 18.62 14.59 -1.69
CA LEU A 313 19.01 13.19 -1.70
C LEU A 313 18.08 12.33 -2.58
N ALA A 314 16.76 12.46 -2.38
CA ALA A 314 15.78 11.67 -3.11
C ALA A 314 15.34 12.31 -4.44
N ARG A 315 15.95 13.44 -4.84
CA ARG A 315 15.60 14.22 -6.03
C ARG A 315 14.10 14.56 -6.06
N LEU A 316 13.58 14.98 -4.91
CA LEU A 316 12.18 15.36 -4.76
C LEU A 316 11.91 16.64 -5.55
N THR A 317 10.76 16.71 -6.19
CA THR A 317 10.27 17.94 -6.82
C THR A 317 9.66 18.78 -5.69
N LEU A 318 10.45 19.71 -5.15
CA LEU A 318 10.03 20.68 -4.12
C LEU A 318 9.71 22.05 -4.76
#